data_AF-A0A963XF96-F1
#
_entry.id   AF-A0A963XF96-F1
#
_cell.length_a   1.000
_cell.length_b   1.000
_cell.length_c   1.000
_cell.angle_alpha   90.00
_cell.angle_beta   90.00
_cell.angle_gamma   90.00
#
_symmetry.space_group_name_H-M   'P 1'
#
loop_
_entity.id
_entity.type
_entity.pdbx_description
1 polymer ?
#
loop_
_entity_poly.entity_id
_entity_poly.type
_entity_poly.pdbx_seq_one_letter_code
_entity_poly.pdbx_strand_id
1 'polypeptide(L)'
;AAAIGFAAAGYYAIVAAMRLADASALMPFRYARLVFSLILGVAIFAERPDALTLAGAAVILAAAFYSYRRERRLARAAAAAPGPA
;
A
#
# COMPACT_ATOMS: atom_id res chain seq x y z
N ALA A 1 1.44 -26.73 -0.87
CA ALA A 1 0.08 -26.48 -1.42
C ALA A 1 -0.56 -25.22 -0.84
N ALA A 2 -0.76 -25.11 0.48
CA ALA A 2 -1.43 -23.97 1.10
C ALA A 2 -0.77 -22.60 0.83
N ALA A 3 0.57 -22.50 0.92
CA ALA A 3 1.29 -21.25 0.64
C ALA A 3 1.12 -20.76 -0.82
N ILE A 4 1.11 -21.69 -1.78
CA ILE A 4 0.90 -21.39 -3.20
C ILE A 4 -0.53 -20.92 -3.43
N GLY A 5 -1.51 -21.58 -2.82
CA GLY A 5 -2.92 -21.17 -2.87
C GLY A 5 -3.15 -19.76 -2.30
N PHE A 6 -2.52 -19.45 -1.16
CA PHE A 6 -2.59 -18.12 -0.55
C PHE A 6 -1.97 -17.04 -1.44
N ALA A 7 -0.77 -17.30 -1.98
CA ALA A 7 -0.10 -16.36 -2.88
C ALA A 7 -0.92 -16.11 -4.17
N ALA A 8 -1.48 -17.17 -4.76
CA ALA A 8 -2.33 -17.08 -5.94
C ALA A 8 -3.61 -16.28 -5.67
N ALA A 9 -4.29 -16.53 -4.54
CA ALA A 9 -5.47 -15.79 -4.14
C ALA A 9 -5.18 -14.30 -3.91
N GLY A 10 -4.06 -13.99 -3.22
CA GLY A 10 -3.63 -12.61 -3.02
C GLY A 10 -3.30 -11.89 -4.33
N TYR A 11 -2.61 -12.57 -5.26
CA TYR A 11 -2.33 -12.00 -6.58
C TYR A 11 -3.60 -11.78 -7.39
N TYR A 12 -4.53 -12.74 -7.38
CA TYR A 12 -5.83 -12.60 -8.03
C TYR A 12 -6.62 -11.40 -7.48
N ALA A 13 -6.62 -11.21 -6.16
CA ALA A 13 -7.26 -10.05 -5.53
C ALA A 13 -6.65 -8.72 -6.00
N ILE A 14 -5.33 -8.64 -6.16
CA ILE A 14 -4.66 -7.45 -6.71
C ILE A 14 -5.11 -7.19 -8.15
N VAL A 15 -5.12 -8.22 -9.00
CA VAL A 15 -5.54 -8.10 -10.40
C VAL A 15 -7.02 -7.69 -10.51
N ALA A 16 -7.89 -8.25 -9.66
CA ALA A 16 -9.29 -7.87 -9.58
C ALA A 16 -9.44 -6.41 -9.14
N ALA A 17 -8.68 -5.96 -8.14
CA ALA A 17 -8.73 -4.58 -7.67
C ALA A 17 -8.28 -3.58 -8.76
N MET A 18 -7.26 -3.91 -9.55
CA MET A 18 -6.82 -3.12 -10.72
C MET A 18 -7.88 -3.02 -11.83
N ARG A 19 -8.87 -3.92 -11.87
CA ARG A 19 -9.99 -3.87 -12.82
C ARG A 19 -11.16 -3.02 -12.31
N LEU A 20 -11.29 -2.86 -11.00
CA LEU A 20 -12.41 -2.16 -10.37
C LEU A 20 -12.08 -0.71 -9.99
N ALA A 21 -10.81 -0.37 -9.81
CA ALA A 21 -10.37 0.96 -9.40
C ALA A 21 -9.22 1.48 -10.27
N ASP A 22 -9.14 2.81 -10.38
CA ASP A 22 -8.05 3.47 -11.11
C ASP A 22 -6.69 3.14 -10.50
N ALA A 23 -5.69 2.94 -11.35
CA ALA A 23 -4.34 2.57 -10.94
C ALA A 23 -3.73 3.54 -9.91
N SER A 24 -4.12 4.82 -9.95
CA SER A 24 -3.75 5.83 -8.95
C SER A 24 -4.21 5.45 -7.54
N ALA A 25 -5.48 5.08 -7.37
CA ALA A 25 -6.06 4.65 -6.10
C ALA A 25 -5.42 3.38 -5.52
N LEU A 26 -4.78 2.57 -6.37
CA LEU A 26 -4.07 1.36 -5.99
C LEU A 26 -2.60 1.57 -5.64
N MET A 27 -1.98 2.69 -6.04
CA MET A 27 -0.56 2.96 -5.74
C MET A 27 -0.22 2.90 -4.24
N PRO A 28 -1.02 3.46 -3.31
CA PRO A 28 -0.74 3.42 -1.87
C PRO A 28 -0.62 2.00 -1.32
N PHE A 29 -1.46 1.09 -1.81
CA PHE A 29 -1.49 -0.31 -1.37
C PHE A 29 -0.22 -1.07 -1.75
N ARG A 30 0.42 -0.72 -2.87
CA ARG A 30 1.71 -1.32 -3.26
C ARG A 30 2.81 -0.99 -2.27
N TYR A 31 2.80 0.23 -1.71
CA TYR A 31 3.76 0.65 -0.69
C TYR A 31 3.47 0.04 0.69
N ALA A 32 2.19 -0.20 1.02
CA ALA A 32 1.81 -0.87 2.27
C ALA A 32 2.44 -2.27 2.41
N ARG A 33 2.67 -2.98 1.29
CA ARG A 33 3.35 -4.29 1.29
C ARG A 33 4.74 -4.22 1.91
N LEU A 34 5.50 -3.13 1.69
CA LEU A 34 6.83 -2.96 2.27
C LEU A 34 6.76 -2.85 3.79
N VAL A 35 5.79 -2.10 4.31
CA VAL A 35 5.55 -1.96 5.76
C VAL A 35 5.19 -3.31 6.38
N PHE A 36 4.25 -4.05 5.76
CA PHE A 36 3.89 -5.39 6.23
C PHE A 36 5.07 -6.37 6.18
N SER A 37 5.90 -6.29 5.14
CA SER A 37 7.11 -7.13 5.03
C SER A 37 8.08 -6.87 6.18
N LEU A 38 8.29 -5.61 6.57
CA LEU A 38 9.12 -5.26 7.71
C LEU A 38 8.52 -5.77 9.03
N ILE A 39 7.23 -5.57 9.24
CA ILE A 39 6.53 -6.03 10.45
C ILE A 39 6.62 -7.56 10.58
N LEU A 40 6.33 -8.30 9.50
CA LEU A 40 6.47 -9.76 9.50
C LEU A 40 7.93 -10.19 9.68
N GLY A 41 8.89 -9.47 9.10
CA GLY A 41 10.33 -9.69 9.30
C GLY A 41 10.69 -9.71 10.78
N VAL A 42 10.33 -8.63 11.49
CA VAL A 42 10.59 -8.49 12.93
C VAL A 42 9.79 -9.51 13.74
N ALA A 43 8.51 -9.74 13.43
CA ALA A 43 7.62 -10.57 14.23
C ALA A 43 7.89 -12.08 14.09
N ILE A 44 8.20 -12.56 12.88
CA ILE A 44 8.37 -13.99 12.59
C ILE A 44 9.83 -14.41 12.71
N PHE A 45 10.76 -13.57 12.26
CA PHE A 45 12.18 -13.91 12.19
C PHE A 45 12.99 -13.30 13.36
N ALA A 46 12.34 -12.58 14.28
CA ALA A 46 12.98 -11.86 15.38
C ALA A 46 14.13 -10.95 14.90
N GLU A 47 14.02 -10.46 13.67
CA GLU A 47 15.04 -9.62 13.05
C GLU A 47 15.15 -8.31 13.84
N ARG A 48 16.38 -7.92 14.17
CA ARG A 48 16.66 -6.69 14.90
C ARG A 48 17.01 -5.60 13.90
N PRO A 49 16.04 -4.75 13.51
CA PRO A 49 16.30 -3.69 12.56
C PRO A 49 17.31 -2.71 13.16
N ASP A 50 18.33 -2.40 12.37
CA ASP A 50 19.31 -1.38 12.70
C ASP A 50 18.74 0.04 12.49
N ALA A 51 19.49 1.06 12.91
CA ALA A 51 19.05 2.45 12.80
C ALA A 51 18.75 2.88 11.36
N LEU A 52 19.47 2.33 10.37
CA LEU A 52 19.24 2.57 8.96
C LEU A 52 17.93 1.95 8.48
N THR A 53 17.62 0.73 8.89
CA THR A 53 16.34 0.06 8.59
C THR A 53 15.17 0.81 9.21
N LEU A 54 15.30 1.27 10.45
CA LEU A 54 14.30 2.11 11.12
C LEU A 54 14.10 3.45 10.41
N ALA A 55 15.17 4.10 9.96
CA ALA A 55 15.08 5.34 9.19
C ALA A 55 14.36 5.12 7.84
N GLY A 56 14.72 4.07 7.10
CA GLY A 56 14.04 3.68 5.87
C GLY A 56 12.56 3.35 6.11
N ALA A 57 12.26 2.62 7.19
CA ALA A 57 10.90 2.31 7.60
C ALA A 57 10.07 3.57 7.91
N ALA A 58 10.66 4.55 8.61
CA ALA A 58 10.03 5.82 8.90
C ALA A 58 9.69 6.59 7.60
N VAL A 59 10.60 6.59 6.62
CA VAL A 59 10.35 7.21 5.30
C VAL A 59 9.22 6.49 4.57
N ILE A 60 9.19 5.16 4.57
CA ILE A 60 8.12 4.38 3.94
C ILE A 60 6.78 4.65 4.62
N LEU A 61 6.72 4.67 5.96
CA LEU A 61 5.52 4.99 6.73
C LEU A 61 5.04 6.42 6.44
N ALA A 62 5.94 7.38 6.38
CA ALA A 62 5.63 8.76 6.02
C ALA A 62 5.07 8.87 4.59
N ALA A 63 5.66 8.16 3.63
CA ALA A 63 5.18 8.11 2.25
C ALA A 63 3.80 7.43 2.15
N ALA A 64 3.57 6.36 2.90
CA ALA A 64 2.28 5.67 2.95
C ALA A 64 1.19 6.58 3.54
N PHE A 65 1.48 7.26 4.65
CA PHE A 65 0.57 8.23 5.27
C PHE A 65 0.30 9.44 4.36
N TYR A 66 1.34 9.96 3.70
CA TYR A 66 1.21 11.04 2.73
C TYR A 66 0.35 10.63 1.54
N SER A 67 0.55 9.42 1.00
CA SER A 67 -0.23 8.90 -0.12
C SER A 67 -1.71 8.80 0.26
N TYR A 68 -2.02 8.25 1.44
CA TYR A 68 -3.39 8.22 1.96
C TYR A 68 -4.05 9.62 2.06
N ARG A 69 -3.32 10.61 2.58
CA ARG A 69 -3.81 12.00 2.66
C ARG A 69 -3.97 12.63 1.28
N ARG A 70 -3.06 12.34 0.35
CA ARG A 70 -3.09 12.84 -1.03
C ARG A 70 -4.26 12.26 -1.81
N GLU A 71 -4.52 10.95 -1.71
CA GLU A 71 -5.72 10.30 -2.26
C GLU A 71 -6.99 11.00 -1.80
N ARG A 72 -7.13 11.23 -0.48
CA ARG A 72 -8.29 11.91 0.08
C ARG A 72 -8.45 13.33 -0.45
N ARG A 73 -7.34 14.03 -0.69
CA ARG A 73 -7.37 15.38 -1.26
C ARG A 73 -7.73 15.38 -2.75
N LEU A 74 -7.21 14.44 -3.52
CA LEU A 74 -7.51 14.28 -4.95
C LEU A 74 -8.95 13.83 -5.17
N ALA A 75 -9.46 12.88 -4.38
CA ALA A 75 -10.86 12.44 -4.42
C ALA A 75 -11.83 13.58 -4.10
N ARG A 76 -11.49 14.44 -3.12
CA ARG A 76 -12.27 15.65 -2.83
C ARG A 76 -12.20 16.69 -3.94
N ALA A 77 -11.05 16.86 -4.59
CA ALA A 77 -10.90 17.79 -5.71
C ALA A 77 -11.68 17.34 -6.95
N ALA A 78 -11.70 16.02 -7.24
CA ALA A 78 -12.50 15.45 -8.33
C ALA A 78 -14.01 15.62 -8.09
N ALA A 79 -14.47 15.47 -6.83
CA ALA A 79 -15.87 15.68 -6.48
C ALA A 79 -16.32 17.16 -6.51
N ALA A 80 -15.38 18.11 -6.50
CA ALA A 80 -15.66 19.55 -6.53
C ALA A 80 -15.61 20.16 -7.94
N ALA A 81 -15.29 19.39 -8.97
CA ALA A 81 -15.28 19.86 -10.35
C ALA A 81 -16.73 20.10 -10.84
N PRO A 82 -17.07 21.30 -11.36
CA PRO A 82 -18.40 21.57 -11.90
C PRO A 82 -18.70 20.65 -13.09
N GLY A 83 -19.89 20.03 -13.09
CA GLY A 83 -20.31 19.12 -14.16
C GLY A 83 -20.37 19.82 -15.53
N PRO A 84 -20.12 19.09 -16.64
CA PRO A 84 -20.25 19.65 -17.98
C PRO A 84 -21.70 20.07 -18.21
N ALA A 85 -21.89 21.36 -18.52
CA ALA A 85 -23.16 21.98 -18.89
C ALA A 85 -23.67 21.47 -20.24
#